data_AF-A0A0Q6JQU1-F1
#
_entry.id   AF-A0A0Q6JQU1-F1
#
_cell.length_a   1.000
_cell.length_b   1.000
_cell.length_c   1.000
_cell.angle_alpha   90.00
_cell.angle_beta   90.00
_cell.angle_gamma   90.00
#
_symmetry.space_group_name_H-M   'P 1'
#
loop_
_entity.id
_entity.type
_entity.pdbx_description
1 polymer ?
#
loop_
_entity_poly.entity_id
_entity_poly.type
_entity_poly.pdbx_seq_one_letter_code
_entity_poly.pdbx_strand_id
1 'polypeptide(L)'
;MERPDDAAAQNRPDWAQFVVCAVMLVVGIFLIVDALSLTAEFAKVDPVGPKLFPLVIGAGLLVCSVLLAIATARGSKGPPDDGEDIDTSTPADWKTVGLLVALFVATIALVDVLGWVIMGAVLFGGAATILGNRHWIRNLGIGLVLSLVSFYVFYVGLGIPLSAGILDGIL
;
A
#
# COMPACT_ATOMS: atom_id res chain seq x y z
N MET A 1 33.28 33.69 6.79
CA MET A 1 33.93 33.37 5.50
C MET A 1 33.23 32.12 4.98
N GLU A 2 32.11 32.27 4.27
CA GLU A 2 31.52 31.19 3.49
C GLU A 2 32.53 30.73 2.43
N ARG A 3 32.72 29.41 2.31
CA ARG A 3 33.59 28.87 1.27
C ARG A 3 32.87 29.05 -0.08
N PRO A 4 33.55 29.54 -1.13
CA PRO A 4 32.97 29.64 -2.47
C PRO A 4 32.49 28.30 -3.05
N ASP A 5 32.87 27.18 -2.42
CA ASP A 5 32.45 25.82 -2.77
C ASP A 5 30.97 25.53 -2.40
N ASP A 6 30.41 26.22 -1.40
CA ASP A 6 29.04 25.98 -0.92
C ASP A 6 27.97 26.53 -1.88
N ALA A 7 28.28 27.61 -2.60
CA ALA A 7 27.39 28.23 -3.58
C ALA A 7 27.29 27.42 -4.90
N ALA A 8 28.33 26.66 -5.25
CA ALA A 8 28.36 25.86 -6.48
C ALA A 8 27.57 24.55 -6.35
N ALA A 9 27.41 24.00 -5.14
CA ALA A 9 26.65 22.77 -4.89
C ALA A 9 25.13 22.97 -5.05
N GLN A 10 24.62 24.18 -4.80
CA GLN A 10 23.18 24.47 -4.79
C GLN A 10 22.54 24.58 -6.19
N ASN A 11 23.33 24.69 -7.26
CA ASN A 11 22.86 24.94 -8.62
C ASN A 11 22.78 23.70 -9.53
N ARG A 12 22.92 22.48 -8.98
CA ARG A 12 22.75 21.27 -9.78
C ARG A 12 21.26 21.04 -10.07
N PRO A 13 20.87 20.76 -11.33
CA PRO A 13 19.51 20.34 -11.62
C PRO A 13 19.21 19.07 -10.84
N ASP A 14 18.04 19.02 -10.19
CA ASP A 14 17.61 17.89 -9.38
C ASP A 14 17.18 16.73 -10.28
N TRP A 15 18.17 16.06 -10.87
CA TRP A 15 18.00 14.93 -11.77
C TRP A 15 17.28 13.76 -11.06
N ALA A 16 17.41 13.65 -9.74
CA ALA A 16 16.77 12.61 -8.95
C ALA A 16 15.24 12.77 -8.98
N GLN A 17 14.72 14.00 -8.84
CA GLN A 17 13.28 14.26 -8.98
C GLN A 17 12.75 13.92 -10.38
N PHE A 18 13.52 14.21 -11.43
CA PHE A 18 13.14 13.81 -12.80
C PHE A 18 13.15 12.29 -13.00
N VAL A 19 14.07 11.57 -12.35
CA VAL A 19 14.06 10.09 -12.33
C VAL A 19 12.79 9.58 -11.64
N VAL A 20 12.41 10.13 -10.49
CA VAL A 20 11.15 9.77 -9.81
C VAL A 20 9.95 10.03 -10.72
N CYS A 21 9.90 11.19 -11.38
CA CYS A 21 8.84 11.52 -12.36
C CYS A 21 8.77 10.49 -13.49
N ALA A 22 9.93 10.09 -14.04
CA ALA A 22 10.01 9.10 -15.11
C ALA A 22 9.54 7.71 -14.65
N VAL A 23 9.94 7.27 -13.46
CA VAL A 23 9.49 5.99 -12.89
C VAL A 23 7.97 6.00 -12.68
N MET A 24 7.42 7.05 -12.07
CA MET A 24 5.97 7.18 -11.87
C MET A 24 5.21 7.17 -13.20
N LEU A 25 5.76 7.82 -14.23
CA LEU A 25 5.18 7.85 -15.57
C LEU A 25 5.17 6.45 -16.21
N VAL A 26 6.30 5.75 -16.16
CA VAL A 26 6.43 4.39 -16.70
C VAL A 26 5.49 3.42 -15.98
N VAL A 27 5.48 3.42 -14.65
CA VAL A 27 4.60 2.56 -13.85
C VAL A 27 3.13 2.91 -14.08
N GLY A 28 2.79 4.20 -14.13
CA GLY A 28 1.42 4.65 -14.39
C GLY A 28 0.91 4.21 -15.77
N ILE A 29 1.71 4.37 -16.83
CA ILE A 29 1.38 3.87 -18.17
C ILE A 29 1.24 2.34 -18.15
N PHE A 30 2.19 1.64 -17.53
CA PHE A 30 2.16 0.19 -17.42
C PHE A 30 0.85 -0.31 -16.79
N LEU A 31 0.42 0.27 -15.66
CA LEU A 31 -0.82 -0.11 -14.99
C LEU A 31 -2.06 0.13 -15.86
N ILE A 32 -2.09 1.22 -16.63
CA ILE A 32 -3.20 1.51 -17.55
C ILE A 32 -3.23 0.50 -18.69
N VAL A 33 -2.07 0.21 -19.31
CA VAL A 33 -1.97 -0.79 -20.38
C VAL A 33 -2.39 -2.17 -19.87
N ASP A 34 -1.91 -2.56 -18.69
CA ASP A 34 -2.26 -3.80 -18.03
C ASP A 34 -3.78 -3.88 -17.77
N ALA A 35 -4.38 -2.85 -17.15
CA ALA A 35 -5.84 -2.79 -16.95
C ALA A 35 -6.63 -2.88 -18.26
N LEU A 36 -6.17 -2.23 -19.32
CA LEU A 36 -6.83 -2.27 -20.62
C LEU A 36 -6.71 -3.64 -21.28
N SER A 37 -5.59 -4.34 -21.06
CA SER A 37 -5.32 -5.69 -21.58
C SER A 37 -6.15 -6.80 -20.91
N LEU A 38 -6.69 -6.56 -19.71
CA LEU A 38 -7.62 -7.49 -19.05
C LEU A 38 -8.85 -7.72 -19.95
N THR A 39 -9.01 -8.93 -20.49
CA THR A 39 -10.13 -9.30 -21.34
C THR A 39 -11.43 -9.47 -20.55
N ALA A 40 -12.56 -9.20 -21.22
CA ALA A 40 -13.90 -9.11 -20.63
C ALA A 40 -14.47 -10.42 -20.06
N GLU A 41 -13.72 -11.52 -20.03
CA GLU A 41 -14.18 -12.78 -19.43
C GLU A 41 -14.39 -12.67 -17.92
N PHE A 42 -13.64 -11.78 -17.25
CA PHE A 42 -13.84 -11.42 -15.83
C PHE A 42 -14.95 -10.39 -15.60
N ALA A 43 -15.48 -9.75 -16.65
CA ALA A 43 -16.46 -8.67 -16.54
C ALA A 43 -17.93 -9.14 -16.52
N LYS A 44 -18.19 -10.45 -16.64
CA LYS A 44 -19.56 -10.99 -16.67
C LYS A 44 -20.24 -11.05 -15.30
N VAL A 45 -19.50 -10.88 -14.21
CA VAL A 45 -20.03 -11.06 -12.84
C VAL A 45 -19.97 -9.77 -12.00
N ASP A 46 -19.09 -8.81 -12.32
CA ASP A 46 -18.85 -7.64 -11.46
C ASP A 46 -19.20 -6.29 -12.12
N PRO A 47 -20.03 -5.43 -11.49
CA PRO A 47 -20.45 -4.12 -12.03
C PRO A 47 -19.30 -3.13 -12.26
N VAL A 48 -18.20 -3.27 -11.51
CA VAL A 48 -17.08 -2.31 -11.47
C VAL A 48 -15.87 -2.84 -12.26
N GLY A 49 -15.80 -4.16 -12.50
CA GLY A 49 -14.74 -4.83 -13.24
C GLY A 49 -13.34 -4.75 -12.60
N PRO A 50 -12.45 -5.73 -12.85
CA PRO A 50 -11.11 -5.74 -12.27
C PRO A 50 -10.22 -4.57 -12.75
N LYS A 51 -10.68 -3.83 -13.77
CA LYS A 51 -9.95 -2.73 -14.40
C LYS A 51 -9.95 -1.44 -13.57
N LEU A 52 -10.95 -1.23 -12.70
CA LEU A 52 -11.08 0.05 -12.00
C LEU A 52 -9.85 0.33 -11.13
N PHE A 53 -9.40 -0.68 -10.39
CA PHE A 53 -8.31 -0.51 -9.43
C PHE A 53 -6.99 -0.09 -10.11
N PRO A 54 -6.43 -0.82 -11.10
CA PRO A 54 -5.19 -0.39 -11.74
C PRO A 54 -5.37 0.90 -12.56
N LEU A 55 -6.57 1.18 -13.08
CA LEU A 55 -6.86 2.41 -13.81
C LEU A 55 -6.81 3.65 -12.91
N VAL A 56 -7.41 3.60 -11.71
CA VAL A 56 -7.39 4.71 -10.75
C VAL A 56 -5.97 4.96 -10.24
N ILE A 57 -5.24 3.91 -9.87
CA ILE A 57 -3.85 4.03 -9.40
C ILE A 57 -2.94 4.53 -10.52
N GLY A 58 -3.07 3.98 -11.73
CA GLY A 58 -2.32 4.43 -12.89
C GLY A 58 -2.58 5.90 -13.22
N ALA A 59 -3.85 6.33 -13.25
CA ALA A 59 -4.21 7.73 -13.47
C ALA A 59 -3.65 8.65 -12.37
N GLY A 60 -3.73 8.25 -11.10
CA GLY A 60 -3.16 8.99 -9.98
C GLY A 60 -1.66 9.17 -10.11
N LEU A 61 -0.92 8.11 -10.46
CA LEU A 61 0.52 8.17 -10.71
C LEU A 61 0.88 9.12 -11.85
N LEU A 62 0.12 9.09 -12.96
CA LEU A 62 0.35 10.00 -14.08
C LEU A 62 0.10 11.46 -13.70
N VAL A 63 -0.99 11.74 -12.98
CA VAL A 63 -1.28 13.09 -12.48
C VAL A 63 -0.16 13.57 -11.57
N CYS A 64 0.24 12.78 -10.58
CA CYS A 64 1.32 13.15 -9.67
C CYS A 64 2.66 13.32 -10.40
N SER A 65 2.98 12.47 -11.39
CA SER A 65 4.19 12.59 -12.20
C SER A 65 4.22 13.92 -12.97
N VAL A 66 3.12 14.30 -13.62
CA VAL A 66 3.02 15.59 -14.34
C VAL A 66 3.11 16.77 -13.38
N LEU A 67 2.39 16.74 -12.26
CA LEU A 67 2.42 17.81 -11.26
C LEU A 67 3.82 17.98 -10.66
N LEU A 68 4.49 16.86 -10.33
CA LEU A 68 5.85 16.88 -9.80
C LEU A 68 6.83 17.40 -10.85
N ALA A 69 6.75 16.94 -12.10
CA ALA A 69 7.60 17.44 -13.18
C ALA A 69 7.45 18.95 -13.40
N ILE A 70 6.22 19.48 -13.32
CA ILE A 70 5.94 20.92 -13.37
C ILE A 70 6.55 21.62 -12.16
N ALA A 71 6.39 21.07 -10.94
CA ALA A 71 6.94 21.65 -9.72
C ALA A 71 8.48 21.70 -9.77
N THR A 72 9.14 20.60 -10.15
CA THR A 72 10.59 20.50 -10.34
C THR A 72 11.08 21.48 -11.41
N ALA A 73 10.39 21.57 -12.56
CA ALA A 73 10.72 22.53 -13.61
C ALA A 73 10.55 23.99 -13.17
N ARG A 74 9.64 24.27 -12.22
CA ARG A 74 9.47 25.58 -11.58
C ARG A 74 10.48 25.84 -10.46
N GLY A 75 11.46 24.96 -10.26
CA GLY A 75 12.51 25.09 -9.27
C GLY A 75 12.10 24.68 -7.86
N SER A 76 10.98 23.95 -7.71
CA SER A 76 10.64 23.32 -6.43
C SER A 76 11.69 22.28 -6.10
N LYS A 77 12.42 22.50 -5.01
CA LYS A 77 13.30 21.51 -4.41
C LYS A 77 12.63 21.06 -3.14
N GLY A 78 12.57 19.73 -2.92
CA GLY A 78 12.23 19.21 -1.61
C GLY A 78 13.16 19.85 -0.57
N PRO A 79 12.69 20.14 0.66
CA PRO A 79 13.61 20.39 1.75
C PRO A 79 14.70 19.31 1.72
N PRO A 80 15.99 19.65 1.90
CA PRO A 80 17.01 18.64 2.05
C PRO A 80 16.49 17.64 3.07
N ASP A 81 16.39 16.38 2.65
CA ASP A 81 15.89 15.30 3.46
C ASP A 81 16.79 15.25 4.69
N ASP A 82 16.29 15.79 5.80
CA ASP A 82 16.81 15.51 7.13
C ASP A 82 16.35 14.09 7.37
N GLY A 83 16.98 13.16 6.63
CA GLY A 83 16.59 11.76 6.61
C GLY A 83 16.43 11.35 8.05
N GLU A 84 15.23 10.86 8.41
CA GLU A 84 14.91 10.37 9.75
C GLU A 84 16.18 9.78 10.31
N ASP A 85 16.73 10.28 11.43
CA ASP A 85 18.04 9.89 11.96
C ASP A 85 18.16 8.35 12.01
N ILE A 86 18.57 7.75 10.86
CA ILE A 86 18.52 6.31 10.66
C ILE A 86 19.78 5.87 11.35
N ASP A 87 19.62 5.49 12.61
CA ASP A 87 20.66 4.81 13.34
C ASP A 87 20.90 3.45 12.67
N THR A 88 21.75 3.45 11.65
CA THR A 88 22.21 2.25 10.95
C THR A 88 22.97 1.28 11.86
N SER A 89 23.27 1.67 13.11
CA SER A 89 23.85 0.79 14.11
C SER A 89 22.82 -0.03 14.89
N THR A 90 21.53 0.35 14.84
CA THR A 90 20.45 -0.45 15.42
C THR A 90 20.13 -1.65 14.51
N PRO A 91 20.32 -2.89 14.98
CA PRO A 91 20.01 -4.06 14.17
C PRO A 91 18.49 -4.16 13.92
N ALA A 92 18.11 -4.54 12.70
CA ALA A 92 16.70 -4.76 12.36
C ALA A 92 16.08 -5.86 13.24
N ASP A 93 14.85 -5.63 13.72
CA ASP A 93 14.11 -6.62 14.51
C ASP A 93 13.53 -7.72 13.60
N TRP A 94 14.42 -8.62 13.18
CA TRP A 94 14.08 -9.77 12.34
C TRP A 94 13.07 -10.71 12.98
N LYS A 95 12.94 -10.71 14.31
CA LYS A 95 11.95 -11.52 15.00
C LYS A 95 10.55 -10.97 14.74
N THR A 96 10.36 -9.66 14.89
CA THR A 96 9.10 -9.00 14.59
C THR A 96 8.73 -9.17 13.11
N VAL A 97 9.69 -8.97 12.21
CA VAL A 97 9.50 -9.22 10.77
C VAL A 97 9.07 -10.67 10.52
N GLY A 98 9.79 -11.65 11.08
CA GLY A 98 9.47 -13.07 10.92
C GLY A 98 8.09 -13.45 11.44
N LEU A 99 7.66 -12.86 12.57
CA LEU A 99 6.32 -13.07 13.12
C LEU A 99 5.23 -12.46 12.23
N LEU A 100 5.44 -11.27 11.68
CA LEU A 100 4.50 -10.64 10.75
C LEU A 100 4.39 -11.44 9.45
N VAL A 101 5.51 -11.93 8.92
CA VAL A 101 5.52 -12.80 7.74
C VAL A 101 4.77 -14.11 8.03
N ALA A 102 5.03 -14.74 9.18
CA ALA A 102 4.34 -15.96 9.57
C ALA A 102 2.82 -15.74 9.73
N LEU A 103 2.42 -14.61 10.34
CA LEU A 103 1.01 -14.23 10.46
C LEU A 103 0.37 -14.05 9.08
N PHE A 104 1.05 -13.38 8.16
CA PHE A 104 0.57 -13.16 6.80
C PHE A 104 0.42 -14.48 6.01
N VAL A 105 1.42 -15.36 6.09
CA VAL A 105 1.36 -16.69 5.48
C VAL A 105 0.22 -17.52 6.08
N ALA A 106 0.03 -17.46 7.41
CA ALA A 106 -1.09 -18.13 8.07
C ALA A 106 -2.44 -17.58 7.58
N THR A 107 -2.57 -16.26 7.40
CA THR A 107 -3.76 -15.65 6.80
C THR A 107 -4.02 -16.21 5.41
N ILE A 108 -3.03 -16.23 4.51
CA ILE A 108 -3.20 -16.77 3.16
C ILE A 108 -3.64 -18.25 3.19
N ALA A 109 -3.03 -19.06 4.08
CA ALA A 109 -3.32 -20.49 4.14
C ALA A 109 -4.69 -20.82 4.77
N LEU A 110 -5.16 -20.02 5.73
CA LEU A 110 -6.38 -20.31 6.51
C LEU A 110 -7.59 -19.47 6.09
N VAL A 111 -7.44 -18.43 5.27
CA VAL A 111 -8.55 -17.53 4.91
C VAL A 111 -9.69 -18.25 4.19
N ASP A 112 -9.39 -19.25 3.36
CA ASP A 112 -10.43 -20.00 2.65
C ASP A 112 -11.27 -20.86 3.61
N VAL A 113 -10.66 -21.35 4.69
CA VAL A 113 -11.34 -22.19 5.68
C VAL A 113 -12.06 -21.34 6.72
N LEU A 114 -11.36 -20.39 7.36
CA LEU A 114 -11.89 -19.61 8.48
C LEU A 114 -12.68 -18.36 8.04
N GLY A 115 -12.50 -17.94 6.79
CA GLY A 115 -13.13 -16.75 6.25
C GLY A 115 -12.37 -15.47 6.56
N TRP A 116 -12.66 -14.44 5.76
CA TRP A 116 -12.02 -13.13 5.82
C TRP A 116 -12.26 -12.43 7.15
N VAL A 117 -13.47 -12.52 7.73
CA VAL A 117 -13.78 -11.81 8.98
C VAL A 117 -12.94 -12.32 10.15
N ILE A 118 -12.75 -13.64 10.26
CA ILE A 118 -11.96 -14.24 11.34
C ILE A 118 -10.48 -13.99 11.09
N MET A 119 -9.99 -14.31 9.89
CA MET A 119 -8.57 -14.17 9.59
C MET A 119 -8.11 -12.72 9.48
N GLY A 120 -8.98 -11.81 9.04
CA GLY A 120 -8.70 -10.37 9.06
C GLY A 120 -8.65 -9.85 10.49
N ALA A 121 -9.54 -10.29 11.39
CA ALA A 121 -9.45 -9.92 12.80
C ALA A 121 -8.14 -10.38 13.44
N VAL A 122 -7.72 -11.61 13.15
CA VAL A 122 -6.44 -12.18 13.57
C VAL A 122 -5.26 -11.43 12.94
N LEU A 123 -5.34 -11.07 11.66
CA LEU A 123 -4.31 -10.30 10.96
C LEU A 123 -4.13 -8.92 11.58
N PHE A 124 -5.20 -8.14 11.70
CA PHE A 124 -5.15 -6.77 12.22
C PHE A 124 -4.79 -6.74 13.71
N GLY A 125 -5.45 -7.57 14.52
CA GLY A 125 -5.20 -7.65 15.97
C GLY A 125 -3.84 -8.28 16.29
N GLY A 126 -3.46 -9.32 15.54
CA GLY A 126 -2.17 -10.00 15.65
C GLY A 126 -1.02 -9.09 15.27
N ALA A 127 -1.11 -8.37 14.16
CA ALA A 127 -0.09 -7.41 13.73
C ALA A 127 0.11 -6.32 14.79
N ALA A 128 -0.97 -5.72 15.31
CA ALA A 128 -0.89 -4.72 16.38
C ALA A 128 -0.19 -5.26 17.64
N THR A 129 -0.41 -6.54 17.94
CA THR A 129 0.19 -7.20 19.10
C THR A 129 1.67 -7.52 18.87
N ILE A 130 2.03 -7.99 17.68
CA ILE A 130 3.42 -8.25 17.27
C ILE A 130 4.23 -6.94 17.26
N LEU A 131 3.62 -5.82 16.85
CA LEU A 131 4.21 -4.47 16.92
C LEU A 131 4.31 -3.89 18.34
N GLY A 132 3.95 -4.66 19.37
CA GLY A 132 4.23 -4.32 20.77
C GLY A 132 3.05 -3.77 21.56
N ASN A 133 1.85 -3.65 20.99
CA ASN A 133 0.68 -3.22 21.77
C ASN A 133 0.23 -4.32 22.73
N ARG A 134 0.33 -4.06 24.04
CA ARG A 134 0.05 -5.04 25.11
C ARG A 134 -1.43 -5.24 25.43
N HIS A 135 -2.34 -4.49 24.82
CA HIS A 135 -3.77 -4.60 25.08
C HIS A 135 -4.48 -5.60 24.15
N TRP A 136 -4.22 -6.89 24.35
CA TRP A 136 -4.72 -8.01 23.53
C TRP A 136 -6.23 -7.94 23.21
N ILE A 137 -7.08 -7.66 24.22
CA ILE A 137 -8.54 -7.59 24.04
C ILE A 137 -8.93 -6.43 23.13
N ARG A 138 -8.32 -5.26 23.33
CA ARG A 138 -8.57 -4.08 22.50
C ARG A 138 -8.09 -4.31 21.06
N ASN A 139 -6.95 -4.98 20.90
CA ASN A 139 -6.39 -5.30 19.59
C ASN A 139 -7.33 -6.24 18.82
N LEU A 140 -7.86 -7.26 19.49
CA LEU A 140 -8.82 -8.18 18.89
C LEU A 140 -10.14 -7.46 18.53
N GLY A 141 -10.64 -6.60 19.42
CA GLY A 141 -11.85 -5.81 19.15
C GLY A 141 -11.69 -4.86 17.97
N ILE A 142 -10.59 -4.10 17.91
CA ILE A 142 -10.28 -3.22 16.77
C ILE A 142 -10.08 -4.05 15.51
N GLY A 143 -9.35 -5.17 15.61
CA GLY A 143 -9.12 -6.06 14.48
C GLY A 143 -10.42 -6.62 13.90
N LEU A 144 -11.35 -7.04 14.76
CA LEU A 144 -12.68 -7.50 14.34
C LEU A 144 -13.47 -6.40 13.63
N VAL A 145 -13.50 -5.18 14.18
CA VAL A 145 -14.18 -4.05 13.57
C VAL A 145 -13.57 -3.72 12.20
N LEU A 146 -12.24 -3.63 12.09
CA LEU A 146 -11.55 -3.39 10.83
C LEU A 146 -11.82 -4.49 9.81
N SER A 147 -11.85 -5.75 10.27
CA SER A 147 -12.13 -6.90 9.42
C SER A 147 -13.55 -6.90 8.88
N LEU A 148 -14.54 -6.58 9.70
CA LEU A 148 -15.94 -6.45 9.29
C LEU A 148 -16.14 -5.28 8.34
N VAL A 149 -15.59 -4.10 8.66
CA VAL A 149 -15.65 -2.92 7.80
C VAL A 149 -15.04 -3.24 6.44
N SER A 150 -13.84 -3.85 6.42
CA SER A 150 -13.21 -4.30 5.18
C SER A 150 -14.10 -5.31 4.45
N PHE A 151 -14.64 -6.33 5.13
CA PHE A 151 -15.53 -7.31 4.50
C PHE A 151 -16.69 -6.62 3.76
N TYR A 152 -17.43 -5.74 4.43
CA TYR A 152 -18.57 -5.06 3.82
C TYR A 152 -18.17 -4.05 2.73
N VAL A 153 -17.06 -3.33 2.89
CA VAL A 153 -16.58 -2.40 1.84
C VAL A 153 -16.25 -3.16 0.56
N PHE A 154 -15.62 -4.32 0.66
CA PHE A 154 -15.28 -5.12 -0.53
C PHE A 154 -16.49 -5.90 -1.07
N TYR A 155 -17.25 -6.54 -0.19
CA TYR A 155 -18.40 -7.34 -0.56
C TYR A 155 -19.54 -6.50 -1.14
N VAL A 156 -19.95 -5.44 -0.44
CA VAL A 156 -21.05 -4.55 -0.86
C VAL A 156 -20.55 -3.44 -1.76
N GLY A 157 -19.42 -2.81 -1.42
CA GLY A 157 -18.93 -1.65 -2.15
C GLY A 157 -18.28 -1.99 -3.50
N LEU A 158 -17.59 -3.14 -3.59
CA LEU A 158 -16.90 -3.56 -4.81
C LEU A 158 -17.50 -4.79 -5.47
N GLY A 159 -18.45 -5.47 -4.82
CA GLY A 159 -19.07 -6.71 -5.32
C GLY A 159 -18.16 -7.93 -5.24
N ILE A 160 -17.02 -7.85 -4.54
CA ILE A 160 -16.02 -8.90 -4.53
C ILE A 160 -16.41 -9.97 -3.49
N PRO A 161 -16.68 -11.23 -3.90
CA PRO A 161 -17.00 -12.28 -2.95
C PRO A 161 -15.74 -12.64 -2.15
N LEU A 162 -15.72 -12.23 -0.89
CA LEU A 162 -14.70 -12.65 0.07
C LEU A 162 -15.12 -13.97 0.72
N SER A 163 -14.17 -14.87 0.97
CA SER A 163 -14.48 -16.14 1.64
C SER A 163 -15.14 -15.87 2.98
N ALA A 164 -16.37 -16.37 3.16
CA ALA A 164 -17.03 -16.42 4.46
C ALA A 164 -16.49 -17.58 5.31
N GLY A 165 -15.81 -18.56 4.69
CA GLY A 165 -15.27 -19.74 5.36
C GLY A 165 -16.34 -20.48 6.17
N ILE A 166 -16.04 -20.79 7.43
CA ILE A 166 -17.00 -21.42 8.37
C ILE A 166 -18.24 -20.55 8.65
N LEU A 167 -18.18 -19.24 8.37
CA LEU A 167 -19.32 -18.33 8.56
C LEU A 167 -20.27 -18.30 7.35
N ASP A 168 -20.03 -19.16 6.35
CA ASP A 168 -20.90 -19.31 5.18
C ASP A 168 -22.33 -19.71 5.62
N GLY A 169 -23.31 -18.86 5.28
CA GLY A 169 -24.72 -18.98 5.70
C GLY A 169 -25.17 -18.09 6.87
N ILE A 170 -24.25 -17.42 7.57
CA ILE A 170 -24.57 -16.39 8.59
C ILE A 170 -24.32 -14.97 8.04
N LEU A 171 -23.26 -14.83 7.23
CA LEU A 171 -22.83 -13.58 6.60
C LEU A 171 -23.33 -13.43 5.16
#